data_AF-A0A3A9AJM2-F1
#
_entry.id   AF-A0A3A9AJM2-F1
#
_cell.length_a   1.000
_cell.length_b   1.000
_cell.length_c   1.000
_cell.angle_alpha   90.00
_cell.angle_beta   90.00
_cell.angle_gamma   90.00
#
_symmetry.space_group_name_H-M   'P 1'
#
loop_
_entity.id
_entity.type
_entity.pdbx_description
1 polymer ?
#
loop_
_entity_poly.entity_id
_entity_poly.type
_entity_poly.pdbx_seq_one_letter_code
_entity_poly.pdbx_strand_id
1 'polypeptide(L)'
;MELTEIGALQIAKRVDAILHVPGNYRGGNLEMTIVIDTSMEKADFQDAIAAVVKALKRGNEIFRNVRLNLVFWGQEMTSEVTPMAMLMTGGVFREYHACPQKKKYEDLFAYLKKFHARSKVVLVFTDGNNEASDAQAAREALTPFLKSRILLISERVVSGTEFFLENI
;
A
#
# COMPACT_ATOMS: atom_id res chain seq x y z
N MET A 1 4.51 11.39 8.35
CA MET A 1 4.65 10.30 9.34
C MET A 1 6.12 9.99 9.55
N GLU A 2 6.56 9.86 10.79
CA GLU A 2 7.91 9.37 11.08
C GLU A 2 7.88 7.87 11.29
N LEU A 3 8.31 7.10 10.28
CA LEU A 3 8.41 5.65 10.41
C LEU A 3 9.80 5.27 10.94
N THR A 4 9.86 4.78 12.17
CA THR A 4 11.11 4.26 12.76
C THR A 4 11.63 3.04 12.00
N GLU A 5 12.93 2.74 12.13
CA GLU A 5 13.52 1.52 11.55
C GLU A 5 12.80 0.24 12.04
N ILE A 6 12.37 0.23 13.31
CA ILE A 6 11.60 -0.87 13.90
C ILE A 6 10.23 -0.97 13.22
N GLY A 7 9.54 0.16 12.99
CA GLY A 7 8.27 0.20 12.27
C GLY A 7 8.39 -0.38 10.86
N ALA A 8 9.43 0.02 10.11
CA ALA A 8 9.70 -0.52 8.78
C ALA A 8 9.95 -2.04 8.80
N LEU A 9 10.69 -2.54 9.79
CA LEU A 9 10.91 -3.98 9.98
C LEU A 9 9.62 -4.74 10.32
N GLN A 10 8.75 -4.16 11.15
CA GLN A 10 7.46 -4.76 11.48
C GLN A 10 6.53 -4.82 10.25
N ILE A 11 6.49 -3.76 9.43
CA ILE A 11 5.76 -3.77 8.16
C ILE A 11 6.32 -4.87 7.26
N ALA A 12 7.64 -4.98 7.10
CA ALA A 12 8.25 -6.02 6.29
C ALA A 12 7.88 -7.44 6.75
N LYS A 13 7.84 -7.70 8.07
CA LYS A 13 7.37 -8.98 8.63
C LYS A 13 5.90 -9.26 8.30
N ARG A 14 5.03 -8.24 8.37
CA ARG A 14 3.62 -8.38 8.00
C ARG A 14 3.46 -8.65 6.50
N VAL A 15 4.26 -8.02 5.65
CA VAL A 15 4.30 -8.33 4.21
C VAL A 15 4.70 -9.78 3.98
N ASP A 16 5.73 -10.26 4.66
CA ASP A 16 6.17 -11.66 4.54
C ASP A 16 5.03 -12.62 4.94
N ALA A 17 4.33 -12.35 6.04
CA ALA A 17 3.16 -13.13 6.45
C ALA A 17 2.03 -13.11 5.39
N ILE A 18 1.75 -11.96 4.77
CA ILE A 18 0.77 -11.82 3.69
C ILE A 18 1.14 -12.71 2.49
N LEU A 19 2.40 -12.69 2.08
CA LEU A 19 2.86 -13.47 0.92
C LEU A 19 2.73 -14.99 1.16
N HIS A 20 2.91 -15.44 2.40
CA HIS A 20 2.79 -16.85 2.79
C HIS A 20 1.37 -17.32 3.10
N VAL A 21 0.34 -16.46 3.02
CA VAL A 21 -1.05 -16.89 3.14
C VAL A 21 -1.36 -17.96 2.06
N PRO A 22 -1.98 -19.10 2.42
CA PRO A 22 -2.31 -20.15 1.46
C PRO A 22 -3.05 -19.62 0.23
N GLY A 23 -2.49 -19.88 -0.96
CA GLY A 23 -3.08 -19.43 -2.22
C GLY A 23 -2.70 -18.01 -2.67
N ASN A 24 -1.84 -17.29 -1.94
CA ASN A 24 -1.40 -15.95 -2.35
C ASN A 24 -0.20 -15.95 -3.33
N TYR A 25 1.02 -15.95 -2.82
CA TYR A 25 2.24 -16.00 -3.63
C TYR A 25 2.73 -17.45 -3.73
N ARG A 26 3.01 -17.91 -4.95
CA ARG A 26 3.40 -19.31 -5.25
C ARG A 26 4.74 -19.39 -6.00
N GLY A 27 5.55 -18.34 -5.91
CA GLY A 27 6.80 -18.19 -6.67
C GLY A 27 6.66 -17.40 -7.97
N GLY A 28 7.77 -17.20 -8.67
CA GLY A 28 7.87 -16.36 -9.86
C GLY A 28 8.05 -14.86 -9.55
N ASN A 29 7.91 -14.00 -10.56
CA ASN A 29 8.06 -12.56 -10.37
C ASN A 29 6.92 -12.02 -9.49
N LEU A 30 7.29 -11.39 -8.38
CA LEU A 30 6.34 -10.78 -7.46
C LEU A 30 5.71 -9.54 -8.11
N GLU A 31 4.38 -9.44 -8.06
CA GLU A 31 3.64 -8.21 -8.38
C GLU A 31 3.10 -7.61 -7.08
N MET A 32 3.38 -6.33 -6.84
CA MET A 32 2.89 -5.60 -5.66
C MET A 32 2.42 -4.20 -6.03
N THR A 33 1.67 -3.59 -5.13
CA THR A 33 1.21 -2.21 -5.28
C THR A 33 1.57 -1.38 -4.05
N ILE A 34 2.08 -0.18 -4.26
CA ILE A 34 2.19 0.86 -3.23
C ILE A 34 1.23 1.98 -3.63
N VAL A 35 0.37 2.38 -2.71
CA VAL A 35 -0.57 3.50 -2.88
C VAL A 35 -0.10 4.66 -2.03
N ILE A 36 -0.06 5.84 -2.62
CA ILE A 36 0.21 7.12 -1.96
C ILE A 36 -1.06 7.92 -1.91
N ASP A 37 -1.54 8.19 -0.71
CA ASP A 37 -2.54 9.19 -0.48
C ASP A 37 -2.02 10.58 -0.88
N THR A 38 -2.65 11.18 -1.90
CA THR A 38 -2.26 12.51 -2.39
C THR A 38 -2.52 13.65 -1.41
N SER A 39 -3.21 13.40 -0.28
CA SER A 39 -3.39 14.42 0.76
C SER A 39 -2.15 14.62 1.61
N MET A 40 -1.19 13.70 1.55
CA MET A 40 0.04 13.77 2.32
C MET A 40 1.06 14.70 1.67
N GLU A 41 1.85 15.41 2.48
CA GLU A 41 3.02 16.08 1.94
C GLU A 41 4.11 15.06 1.59
N LYS A 42 4.92 15.38 0.58
CA LYS A 42 6.03 14.50 0.17
C LYS A 42 6.95 14.13 1.33
N ALA A 43 7.24 15.11 2.20
CA ALA A 43 8.06 14.93 3.38
C ALA A 43 7.47 13.92 4.37
N ASP A 44 6.15 13.71 4.35
CA ASP A 44 5.48 12.82 5.29
C ASP A 44 5.65 11.34 4.96
N PHE A 45 5.82 10.96 3.70
CA PHE A 45 5.84 9.55 3.30
C PHE A 45 7.14 9.10 2.65
N GLN A 46 7.92 10.00 2.04
CA GLN A 46 9.04 9.60 1.19
C GLN A 46 10.04 8.71 1.95
N ASP A 47 10.46 9.14 3.13
CA ASP A 47 11.45 8.43 3.93
C ASP A 47 10.86 7.15 4.54
N ALA A 48 9.57 7.17 4.91
CA ALA A 48 8.86 5.99 5.38
C ALA A 48 8.81 4.89 4.32
N ILE A 49 8.50 5.24 3.07
CA ILE A 49 8.51 4.30 1.95
C ILE A 49 9.91 3.78 1.69
N ALA A 50 10.91 4.67 1.65
CA ALA A 50 12.29 4.27 1.44
C ALA A 50 12.76 3.27 2.52
N ALA A 51 12.40 3.50 3.78
CA ALA A 51 12.68 2.61 4.90
C ALA A 51 11.99 1.25 4.74
N VAL A 52 10.69 1.22 4.39
CA VAL A 52 9.94 -0.03 4.13
C VAL A 52 10.56 -0.80 2.97
N VAL A 53 10.81 -0.15 1.84
CA VAL A 53 11.41 -0.77 0.65
C VAL A 53 12.79 -1.35 0.96
N LYS A 54 13.60 -0.64 1.73
CA LYS A 54 14.91 -1.12 2.20
C LYS A 54 14.77 -2.34 3.11
N ALA A 55 13.82 -2.32 4.04
CA ALA A 55 13.53 -3.44 4.93
C ALA A 55 13.08 -4.69 4.16
N LEU A 56 12.18 -4.53 3.18
CA LEU A 56 11.70 -5.61 2.31
C LEU A 56 12.86 -6.24 1.53
N LYS A 57 13.66 -5.42 0.84
CA LYS A 57 14.82 -5.90 0.06
C LYS A 57 15.90 -6.58 0.88
N ARG A 58 16.10 -6.15 2.14
CA ARG A 58 17.03 -6.78 3.08
C ARG A 58 16.50 -8.11 3.62
N GLY A 59 15.19 -8.19 3.85
CA GLY A 59 14.55 -9.34 4.46
C GLY A 59 14.38 -10.52 3.52
N ASN A 60 14.14 -10.28 2.22
CA ASN A 60 13.88 -11.36 1.27
C ASN A 60 14.30 -10.98 -0.16
N GLU A 61 14.94 -11.92 -0.86
CA GLU A 61 15.44 -11.72 -2.22
C GLU A 61 14.34 -11.60 -3.28
N ILE A 62 13.13 -12.07 -2.99
CA ILE A 62 11.96 -11.90 -3.87
C ILE A 62 11.68 -10.43 -4.20
N PHE A 63 12.12 -9.50 -3.34
CA PHE A 63 11.95 -8.06 -3.54
C PHE A 63 13.00 -7.43 -4.48
N ARG A 64 13.93 -8.22 -5.03
CA ARG A 64 14.92 -7.71 -6.00
C ARG A 64 14.30 -7.50 -7.39
N ASN A 65 13.39 -8.38 -7.81
CA ASN A 65 12.79 -8.40 -9.14
C ASN A 65 11.25 -8.32 -9.07
N VAL A 66 10.75 -7.18 -8.59
CA VAL A 66 9.32 -6.94 -8.38
C VAL A 66 8.74 -6.07 -9.49
N ARG A 67 7.60 -6.48 -10.03
CA ARG A 67 6.72 -5.57 -10.76
C ARG A 67 5.92 -4.76 -9.76
N LEU A 68 6.44 -3.59 -9.42
CA LEU A 68 5.81 -2.65 -8.49
C LEU A 68 4.93 -1.69 -9.28
N ASN A 69 3.65 -1.64 -8.94
CA ASN A 69 2.75 -0.56 -9.35
C ASN A 69 2.75 0.51 -8.26
N LEU A 70 3.02 1.76 -8.62
CA LEU A 70 2.83 2.92 -7.75
C LEU A 70 1.52 3.58 -8.14
N VAL A 71 0.63 3.77 -7.18
CA VAL A 71 -0.70 4.37 -7.37
C VAL A 71 -0.75 5.66 -6.58
N PHE A 72 -1.18 6.75 -7.21
CA PHE A 72 -1.49 8.00 -6.51
C PHE A 72 -3.00 8.10 -6.31
N TRP A 73 -3.43 8.12 -5.05
CA TRP A 73 -4.83 8.20 -4.66
C TRP A 73 -5.23 9.67 -4.47
N GLY A 74 -5.71 10.27 -5.56
CA GLY A 74 -6.32 11.60 -5.60
C GLY A 74 -7.70 11.58 -6.22
N GLN A 75 -8.14 12.75 -6.70
CA GLN A 75 -9.40 12.93 -7.43
C GLN A 75 -9.49 11.96 -8.62
N GLU A 76 -8.38 11.86 -9.33
CA GLU A 76 -8.14 10.82 -10.33
C GLU A 76 -7.07 9.88 -9.80
N MET A 77 -7.34 8.57 -9.87
CA MET A 77 -6.37 7.55 -9.51
C MET A 77 -5.46 7.27 -10.70
N THR A 78 -4.20 7.68 -10.57
CA THR A 78 -3.16 7.39 -11.56
C THR A 78 -2.30 6.23 -11.07
N SER A 79 -1.77 5.45 -12.00
CA SER A 79 -0.83 4.37 -11.67
C SER A 79 0.27 4.26 -12.71
N GLU A 80 1.47 3.91 -12.24
CA GLU A 80 2.62 3.65 -13.09
C GLU A 80 3.42 2.45 -12.56
N VAL A 81 4.21 1.82 -13.45
CA VAL A 81 5.13 0.75 -13.05
C VAL A 81 6.47 1.37 -12.69
N THR A 82 6.87 1.24 -11.43
CA THR A 82 8.06 1.90 -10.90
C THR A 82 9.06 0.87 -10.39
N PRO A 83 10.35 0.94 -10.77
CA PRO A 83 11.39 0.14 -10.11
C PRO A 83 11.47 0.49 -8.62
N MET A 84 11.45 -0.51 -7.74
CA MET A 84 11.57 -0.28 -6.28
C MET A 84 12.79 0.56 -5.89
N ALA A 85 13.86 0.55 -6.69
CA ALA A 85 15.03 1.38 -6.42
C ALA A 85 14.74 2.89 -6.50
N MET A 86 13.81 3.32 -7.37
CA MET A 86 13.44 4.75 -7.50
C MET A 86 12.68 5.27 -6.27
N LEU A 87 11.99 4.39 -5.54
CA LEU A 87 11.36 4.76 -4.27
C LEU A 87 12.37 5.10 -3.18
N MET A 88 13.53 4.44 -3.17
CA MET A 88 14.57 4.66 -2.16
C MET A 88 15.32 5.98 -2.39
N THR A 89 15.41 6.45 -3.64
CA THR A 89 16.10 7.70 -3.99
C THR A 89 15.15 8.89 -4.04
N GLY A 90 13.84 8.68 -3.88
CA GLY A 90 12.80 9.70 -4.03
C GLY A 90 12.65 10.23 -5.46
N GLY A 91 13.32 9.62 -6.45
CA GLY A 91 13.34 10.10 -7.83
C GLY A 91 11.95 10.12 -8.49
N VAL A 92 11.09 9.18 -8.11
CA VAL A 92 9.70 9.11 -8.61
C VAL A 92 8.81 10.25 -8.07
N PHE A 93 9.20 10.87 -6.95
CA PHE A 93 8.42 11.92 -6.29
C PHE A 93 8.93 13.33 -6.61
N ARG A 94 9.69 13.52 -7.70
CA ARG A 94 10.24 14.84 -8.07
C ARG A 94 9.13 15.84 -8.43
N GLU A 95 8.22 15.42 -9.29
CA GLU A 95 7.08 16.23 -9.76
C GLU A 95 5.83 16.01 -8.89
N TYR A 96 5.96 15.37 -7.74
CA TYR A 96 4.83 15.13 -6.85
C TYR A 96 4.41 16.42 -6.15
N HIS A 97 3.12 16.70 -6.18
CA HIS A 97 2.49 17.76 -5.42
C HIS A 97 1.31 17.21 -4.62
N ALA A 98 1.23 17.60 -3.35
CA ALA A 98 0.09 17.26 -2.50
C ALA A 98 -1.18 17.89 -3.07
N CYS A 99 -2.26 17.12 -3.04
CA CYS A 99 -3.61 17.54 -3.40
C CYS A 99 -4.59 17.08 -2.29
N PRO A 100 -4.60 17.79 -1.15
CA PRO A 100 -5.46 17.47 -0.01
C PRO A 100 -6.93 17.50 -0.41
N GLN A 101 -7.61 16.38 -0.17
CA GLN A 101 -9.03 16.24 -0.47
C GLN A 101 -9.65 15.11 0.32
N LYS A 102 -10.97 15.19 0.52
CA LYS A 102 -11.74 14.09 1.11
C LYS A 102 -11.82 12.94 0.12
N LYS A 103 -11.40 11.76 0.55
CA LYS A 103 -11.49 10.52 -0.23
C LYS A 103 -12.12 9.42 0.61
N LYS A 104 -12.61 8.42 -0.10
CA LYS A 104 -13.35 7.30 0.47
C LYS A 104 -12.64 5.99 0.25
N TYR A 105 -12.55 5.18 1.30
CA TYR A 105 -11.86 3.88 1.22
C TYR A 105 -12.55 2.91 0.26
N GLU A 106 -13.89 2.94 0.15
CA GLU A 106 -14.65 2.12 -0.79
C GLU A 106 -14.21 2.36 -2.25
N ASP A 107 -13.93 3.60 -2.63
CA ASP A 107 -13.47 3.95 -3.98
C ASP A 107 -12.06 3.41 -4.24
N LEU A 108 -11.15 3.57 -3.27
CA LEU A 108 -9.79 3.03 -3.35
C LEU A 108 -9.82 1.51 -3.48
N PHE A 109 -10.58 0.83 -2.63
CA PHE A 109 -10.66 -0.63 -2.65
C PHE A 109 -11.28 -1.13 -3.95
N ALA A 110 -12.31 -0.45 -4.48
CA ALA A 110 -12.93 -0.81 -5.74
C ALA A 110 -11.92 -0.68 -6.90
N TYR A 111 -11.14 0.40 -6.92
CA TYR A 111 -10.07 0.59 -7.90
C TYR A 111 -8.99 -0.49 -7.80
N LEU A 112 -8.46 -0.74 -6.60
CA LEU A 112 -7.44 -1.77 -6.37
C LEU A 112 -7.94 -3.16 -6.74
N LYS A 113 -9.21 -3.48 -6.42
CA LYS A 113 -9.85 -4.73 -6.82
C LYS A 113 -9.95 -4.85 -8.34
N LYS A 114 -10.23 -3.76 -9.04
CA LYS A 114 -10.41 -3.75 -10.50
C LYS A 114 -9.09 -3.82 -11.26
N PHE A 115 -8.09 -3.03 -10.87
CA PHE A 115 -6.87 -2.84 -11.65
C PHE A 115 -5.62 -3.52 -11.07
N HIS A 116 -5.63 -3.82 -9.76
CA HIS A 116 -4.46 -4.36 -9.05
C HIS A 116 -4.72 -5.74 -8.42
N ALA A 117 -5.74 -6.48 -8.89
CA ALA A 117 -6.13 -7.80 -8.37
C ALA A 117 -5.01 -8.85 -8.32
N ARG A 118 -4.02 -8.71 -9.21
CA ARG A 118 -2.85 -9.61 -9.29
C ARG A 118 -1.79 -9.30 -8.24
N SER A 119 -1.82 -8.11 -7.65
CA SER A 119 -0.90 -7.75 -6.58
C SER A 119 -1.04 -8.72 -5.41
N LYS A 120 0.09 -9.25 -4.97
CA LYS A 120 0.17 -10.20 -3.87
C LYS A 120 0.25 -9.51 -2.52
N VAL A 121 0.68 -8.26 -2.52
CA VAL A 121 0.61 -7.34 -1.39
C VAL A 121 0.31 -5.93 -1.91
N VAL A 122 -0.48 -5.20 -1.13
CA VAL A 122 -0.81 -3.79 -1.35
C VAL A 122 -0.47 -3.01 -0.08
N LEU A 123 0.35 -1.98 -0.19
CA LEU A 123 0.70 -1.09 0.92
C LEU A 123 0.11 0.27 0.63
N VAL A 124 -0.73 0.79 1.53
CA VAL A 124 -1.35 2.10 1.38
C VAL A 124 -0.75 3.04 2.42
N PHE A 125 -0.02 4.05 1.98
CA PHE A 125 0.45 5.13 2.83
C PHE A 125 -0.60 6.23 2.81
N THR A 126 -1.16 6.54 3.98
CA THR A 126 -2.26 7.50 4.15
C THR A 126 -2.08 8.32 5.42
N ASP A 127 -2.69 9.51 5.46
CA ASP A 127 -2.75 10.37 6.64
C ASP A 127 -3.76 9.84 7.70
N GLY A 128 -4.58 8.85 7.34
CA GLY A 128 -5.58 8.25 8.22
C GLY A 128 -6.87 9.06 8.37
N ASN A 129 -7.03 10.19 7.69
CA ASN A 129 -8.19 11.08 7.79
C ASN A 129 -9.30 10.75 6.78
N ASN A 130 -9.08 9.78 5.90
CA ASN A 130 -10.08 9.33 4.94
C ASN A 130 -11.18 8.51 5.64
N GLU A 131 -12.40 8.56 5.09
CA GLU A 131 -13.56 7.91 5.68
C GLU A 131 -13.99 6.68 4.87
N ALA A 132 -14.69 5.77 5.54
CA ALA A 132 -15.52 4.75 4.88
C ALA A 132 -16.98 5.17 5.09
N SER A 133 -17.57 5.85 4.11
CA SER A 133 -18.95 6.34 4.23
C SER A 133 -19.95 5.20 3.97
N ASP A 134 -19.60 4.29 3.07
CA ASP A 134 -20.37 3.08 2.77
C ASP A 134 -19.58 1.83 3.19
N ALA A 135 -19.82 1.37 4.41
CA ALA A 135 -19.17 0.19 4.97
C ALA A 135 -19.46 -1.08 4.15
N GLN A 136 -20.65 -1.20 3.55
CA GLN A 136 -21.00 -2.36 2.74
C GLN A 136 -20.21 -2.37 1.42
N ALA A 137 -20.14 -1.23 0.73
CA ALA A 137 -19.34 -1.08 -0.48
C ALA A 137 -17.85 -1.34 -0.20
N ALA A 138 -17.31 -0.81 0.91
CA ALA A 138 -15.93 -1.06 1.32
C ALA A 138 -15.67 -2.57 1.56
N ARG A 139 -16.59 -3.27 2.24
CA ARG A 139 -16.50 -4.71 2.50
C ARG A 139 -16.54 -5.55 1.23
N GLU A 140 -17.43 -5.21 0.29
CA GLU A 140 -17.53 -5.87 -1.00
C GLU A 140 -16.29 -5.64 -1.86
N ALA A 141 -15.73 -4.44 -1.82
CA ALA A 141 -14.50 -4.08 -2.51
C ALA A 141 -13.25 -4.78 -1.92
N LEU A 142 -13.22 -5.04 -0.61
CA LEU A 142 -12.14 -5.82 0.02
C LEU A 142 -12.19 -7.32 -0.31
N THR A 143 -13.35 -7.84 -0.70
CA THR A 143 -13.58 -9.27 -0.96
C THR A 143 -13.45 -9.58 -2.47
N PRO A 144 -12.89 -10.74 -2.89
CA PRO A 144 -12.48 -11.87 -2.06
C PRO A 144 -11.02 -11.88 -1.61
N PHE A 145 -10.15 -11.10 -2.25
CA PHE A 145 -8.70 -11.23 -2.07
C PHE A 145 -8.02 -10.04 -1.37
N LEU A 146 -8.55 -8.83 -1.49
CA LEU A 146 -7.82 -7.64 -1.09
C LEU A 146 -7.65 -7.56 0.44
N LYS A 147 -8.67 -8.00 1.20
CA LYS A 147 -8.65 -8.04 2.67
C LYS A 147 -7.41 -8.73 3.26
N SER A 148 -6.92 -9.81 2.65
CA SER A 148 -5.76 -10.58 3.14
C SER A 148 -4.43 -10.10 2.59
N ARG A 149 -4.43 -9.08 1.73
CA ARG A 149 -3.25 -8.62 1.00
C ARG A 149 -2.92 -7.14 1.23
N ILE A 150 -3.80 -6.39 1.86
CA ILE A 150 -3.65 -4.95 2.05
C ILE A 150 -3.20 -4.60 3.48
N LEU A 151 -2.28 -3.63 3.57
CA LEU A 151 -1.92 -2.94 4.81
C LEU A 151 -2.15 -1.44 4.61
N LEU A 152 -2.90 -0.83 5.52
CA LEU A 152 -3.04 0.62 5.64
C LEU A 152 -1.99 1.10 6.64
N ILE A 153 -1.15 2.03 6.22
CA ILE A 153 0.00 2.55 6.95
C ILE A 153 -0.25 4.04 7.18
N SER A 154 -0.60 4.38 8.41
CA SER A 154 -0.65 5.74 8.94
C SER A 154 0.13 5.77 10.27
N GLU A 155 -0.30 6.55 11.26
CA GLU A 155 0.18 6.46 12.65
C GLU A 155 0.08 5.04 13.24
N ARG A 156 -0.90 4.25 12.77
CA ARG A 156 -1.00 2.82 13.04
C ARG A 156 -1.01 2.02 11.74
N VAL A 157 -0.55 0.78 11.81
CA VAL A 157 -0.61 -0.16 10.70
C VAL A 157 -1.82 -1.07 10.88
N VAL A 158 -2.82 -0.91 10.02
CA VAL A 158 -4.08 -1.67 10.04
C VAL A 158 -4.10 -2.67 8.90
N SER A 159 -4.41 -3.93 9.19
CA SER A 159 -4.58 -4.93 8.12
C SER A 159 -5.95 -4.81 7.44
N GLY A 160 -6.08 -5.27 6.19
CA GLY A 160 -7.40 -5.31 5.53
C GLY A 160 -8.45 -6.14 6.29
N THR A 161 -8.03 -7.22 6.97
CA THR A 161 -8.90 -8.00 7.84
C THR A 161 -9.35 -7.21 9.06
N GLU A 162 -8.44 -6.49 9.71
CA GLU A 162 -8.77 -5.61 10.85
C GLU A 162 -9.71 -4.50 10.42
N PHE A 163 -9.43 -3.80 9.30
CA PHE A 163 -10.32 -2.79 8.74
C PHE A 163 -11.72 -3.35 8.44
N PHE A 164 -11.79 -4.57 7.89
CA PHE A 164 -13.06 -5.25 7.62
C PHE A 164 -13.86 -5.56 8.89
N LEU A 165 -13.19 -5.83 10.01
CA LEU A 165 -13.83 -6.15 11.31
C LEU A 165 -14.22 -4.89 12.10
N GLU A 166 -13.41 -3.83 12.06
CA GLU A 166 -13.67 -2.56 12.77
C GLU A 166 -14.85 -1.78 12.17
N ASN A 167 -15.18 -2.02 10.89
CA ASN A 167 -16.27 -1.35 10.17
C ASN A 167 -17.48 -2.30 9.97
N ILE A 168 -17.77 -3.13 10.98
CA ILE A 168 -18.99 -3.95 11.10
C ILE A 168 -20.07 -3.18 11.85
#